data_AF-A0A672F5L6-F1
#
_entry.id   AF-A0A672F5L6-F1
#
_cell.length_a   1.000
_cell.length_b   1.000
_cell.length_c   1.000
_cell.angle_alpha   90.00
_cell.angle_beta   90.00
_cell.angle_gamma   90.00
#
_symmetry.space_group_name_H-M   'P 1'
#
loop_
_entity.id
_entity.type
_entity.pdbx_description
1 polymer ?
#
loop_
_entity_poly.entity_id
_entity_poly.type
_entity_poly.pdbx_seq_one_letter_code
_entity_poly.pdbx_strand_id
1 'polypeptide(L)'
;MTSHAVGNFISFVTLVRKQIHTSGLLYSTLLFSFAAVDEQNQYILIEQNSTWHDARSYCRVNYTDLAVIEKDKENRNVTSVIRGHTVWIGLYREPWMWSDGSNSSFRYWRSRTPNNRSPNEHCGAEYADHFWDDSPCHWKYPLICQGGEANLNSPRQFSTC
;
A
#
# COMPACT_ATOMS: atom_id res chain seq x y z
N MET A 1 23.88 -44.86 -40.86
CA MET A 1 24.49 -43.54 -41.09
C MET A 1 23.93 -42.58 -40.06
N THR A 2 24.81 -41.72 -39.56
CA THR A 2 24.80 -40.94 -38.31
C THR A 2 23.54 -40.14 -37.98
N SER A 3 23.17 -40.19 -36.70
CA SER A 3 22.42 -39.15 -35.96
C SER A 3 23.23 -37.85 -35.86
N HIS A 4 22.56 -36.70 -35.99
CA HIS A 4 22.90 -35.42 -35.32
C HIS A 4 21.57 -34.95 -34.70
N ALA A 5 21.42 -34.98 -33.37
CA ALA A 5 21.83 -33.92 -32.43
C ALA A 5 21.03 -32.63 -32.71
N VAL A 6 20.33 -31.97 -31.79
CA VAL A 6 20.55 -31.73 -30.35
C VAL A 6 19.20 -31.19 -29.82
N GLY A 7 18.67 -31.58 -28.65
CA GLY A 7 19.21 -31.32 -27.31
C GLY A 7 18.28 -30.30 -26.61
N ASN A 8 17.32 -30.76 -25.80
CA ASN A 8 17.41 -30.98 -24.34
C ASN A 8 17.13 -29.72 -23.48
N PHE A 9 15.87 -29.57 -23.07
CA PHE A 9 15.50 -28.86 -21.82
C PHE A 9 14.77 -29.79 -20.82
N ILE A 10 14.74 -31.11 -21.06
CA ILE A 10 14.17 -32.13 -20.16
C ILE A 10 15.24 -32.71 -19.22
N SER A 11 16.27 -31.93 -18.87
CA SER A 11 17.43 -32.44 -18.11
C SER A 11 17.57 -31.92 -16.67
N PHE A 12 16.66 -31.09 -16.17
CA PHE A 12 16.71 -30.62 -14.77
C PHE A 12 15.69 -31.29 -13.84
N VAL A 13 14.59 -31.84 -14.36
CA VAL A 13 13.54 -32.46 -13.53
C VAL A 13 13.94 -33.86 -13.03
N THR A 14 14.89 -34.53 -13.71
CA THR A 14 15.32 -35.90 -13.36
C THR A 14 16.51 -35.95 -12.38
N LEU A 15 17.17 -34.82 -12.10
CA LEU A 15 18.39 -34.81 -11.26
C LEU A 15 18.11 -34.67 -9.75
N VAL A 16 16.92 -34.22 -9.34
CA VAL A 16 16.53 -34.26 -7.91
C VAL A 16 15.89 -35.62 -7.54
N ARG A 17 15.43 -36.40 -8.52
CA ARG A 17 14.75 -37.69 -8.33
C ARG A 17 15.66 -38.91 -8.12
N LYS A 18 16.99 -38.78 -8.07
CA LYS A 18 17.91 -39.94 -7.96
C LYS A 18 18.90 -39.93 -6.79
N GLN A 19 18.78 -39.01 -5.83
CA GLN A 19 19.71 -38.92 -4.69
C GLN A 19 19.06 -39.05 -3.29
N ILE A 20 17.79 -39.48 -3.19
CA ILE A 20 17.13 -39.66 -1.87
C ILE A 20 16.50 -41.06 -1.72
N HIS A 21 17.16 -42.09 -2.22
CA HIS A 21 16.89 -43.47 -1.80
C HIS A 21 18.22 -44.17 -1.53
N THR A 22 18.32 -44.84 -0.37
CA THR A 22 19.49 -45.45 0.31
C THR A 22 20.29 -44.42 1.14
N SER A 23 20.07 -44.23 2.44
CA SER A 23 20.06 -45.24 3.50
C SER A 23 19.34 -44.69 4.74
N GLY A 24 18.63 -45.56 5.46
CA GLY A 24 17.80 -45.19 6.60
C GLY A 24 18.56 -44.56 7.76
N LEU A 25 17.92 -43.57 8.40
CA LEU A 25 17.81 -43.36 9.85
C LEU A 25 16.95 -42.10 10.09
N LEU A 26 15.79 -42.31 10.72
CA LEU A 26 15.03 -41.40 11.58
C LEU A 26 15.00 -39.91 11.22
N TYR A 27 14.15 -39.50 10.28
CA TYR A 27 13.57 -38.15 10.34
C TYR A 27 12.07 -38.24 10.03
N SER A 28 11.27 -37.93 11.05
CA SER A 28 9.83 -37.69 10.95
C SER A 28 9.61 -36.55 9.95
N THR A 29 9.42 -36.89 8.69
CA THR A 29 9.06 -35.93 7.66
C THR A 29 7.55 -35.86 7.65
N LEU A 30 7.02 -34.83 8.33
CA LEU A 30 5.66 -34.36 8.10
C LEU A 30 5.46 -34.29 6.59
N LEU A 31 4.54 -35.10 6.06
CA LEU A 31 4.11 -35.07 4.67
C LEU A 31 3.44 -33.72 4.40
N PHE A 32 4.22 -32.66 4.25
CA PHE A 32 3.78 -31.43 3.62
C PHE A 32 3.59 -31.78 2.16
N SER A 33 2.34 -32.08 1.81
CA SER A 33 1.92 -32.22 0.43
C SER A 33 2.23 -30.89 -0.26
N PHE A 34 3.31 -30.84 -1.05
CA PHE A 34 3.52 -29.74 -1.98
C PHE A 34 2.48 -29.93 -3.08
N ALA A 35 1.29 -29.39 -2.86
CA ALA A 35 0.37 -29.16 -3.95
C ALA A 35 1.10 -28.25 -4.95
N ALA A 36 1.23 -28.70 -6.20
CA ALA A 36 1.59 -27.81 -7.27
C ALA A 36 0.53 -26.71 -7.29
N VAL A 37 0.90 -25.49 -6.87
CA VAL A 37 -0.01 -24.36 -6.90
C VAL A 37 -0.20 -24.01 -8.37
N ASP A 38 -1.37 -24.35 -8.89
CA ASP A 38 -1.77 -24.02 -10.24
C ASP A 38 -1.85 -22.49 -10.37
N GLU A 39 -1.00 -21.92 -11.22
CA GLU A 39 -0.72 -20.47 -11.32
C GLU A 39 -1.83 -19.69 -12.06
N GLN A 40 -3.06 -20.20 -12.03
CA GLN A 40 -4.08 -19.77 -12.98
C GLN A 40 -4.93 -18.59 -12.52
N ASN A 41 -4.73 -18.04 -11.33
CA ASN A 41 -5.39 -16.79 -10.90
C ASN A 41 -4.55 -16.00 -9.86
N GLN A 42 -3.58 -15.19 -10.33
CA GLN A 42 -2.81 -14.28 -9.47
C GLN A 42 -3.61 -13.01 -9.08
N TYR A 43 -4.59 -12.60 -9.88
CA TYR A 43 -5.39 -11.40 -9.66
C TYR A 43 -6.87 -11.71 -9.68
N ILE A 44 -7.60 -11.22 -8.68
CA ILE A 44 -9.03 -11.47 -8.48
C ILE A 44 -9.74 -10.12 -8.48
N LEU A 45 -10.71 -9.93 -9.38
CA LEU A 45 -11.58 -8.76 -9.36
C LEU A 45 -12.65 -8.97 -8.29
N ILE A 46 -12.71 -8.03 -7.35
CA ILE A 46 -13.81 -7.94 -6.39
C ILE A 46 -14.66 -6.74 -6.82
N GLU A 47 -15.87 -7.02 -7.32
CA GLU A 47 -16.80 -6.00 -7.85
C GLU A 47 -17.52 -5.21 -6.72
N GLN A 48 -16.89 -5.13 -5.54
CA GLN A 48 -17.38 -4.37 -4.39
C GLN A 48 -16.64 -3.04 -4.30
N ASN A 49 -17.39 -1.94 -4.26
CA ASN A 49 -16.83 -0.60 -4.12
C ASN A 49 -16.34 -0.35 -2.68
N SER A 50 -15.08 0.08 -2.54
CA SER A 50 -14.42 0.33 -1.24
C SER A 50 -13.45 1.53 -1.33
N THR A 51 -13.13 2.16 -0.19
CA THR A 51 -12.02 3.14 -0.12
C THR A 51 -10.66 2.44 -0.29
N TRP A 52 -9.58 3.15 -0.61
CA TRP A 52 -8.26 2.52 -0.76
C TRP A 52 -7.81 1.79 0.52
N HIS A 53 -8.04 2.38 1.69
CA HIS A 53 -7.68 1.77 2.97
C HIS A 53 -8.53 0.55 3.32
N ASP A 54 -9.83 0.58 3.01
CA ASP A 54 -10.73 -0.56 3.26
C ASP A 54 -10.47 -1.69 2.26
N ALA A 55 -10.25 -1.36 0.99
CA ALA A 55 -9.89 -2.33 -0.04
C ALA A 55 -8.60 -3.06 0.35
N ARG A 56 -7.60 -2.32 0.84
CA ARG A 56 -6.36 -2.91 1.38
C ARG A 56 -6.60 -3.79 2.59
N SER A 57 -7.40 -3.33 3.55
CA SER A 57 -7.71 -4.11 4.76
C SER A 57 -8.46 -5.40 4.40
N TYR A 58 -9.45 -5.32 3.52
CA TYR A 58 -10.20 -6.47 3.01
C TYR A 58 -9.29 -7.47 2.30
N CYS A 59 -8.41 -6.98 1.41
CA CYS A 59 -7.44 -7.84 0.73
C CYS A 59 -6.49 -8.53 1.70
N ARG A 60 -6.07 -7.89 2.79
CA ARG A 60 -5.19 -8.51 3.80
C ARG A 60 -5.90 -9.52 4.70
N VAL A 61 -7.22 -9.41 4.83
CA VAL A 61 -8.03 -10.36 5.61
C VAL A 61 -8.38 -11.59 4.79
N ASN A 62 -8.75 -11.41 3.52
CA ASN A 62 -9.29 -12.49 2.68
C ASN A 62 -8.29 -13.04 1.65
N TYR A 63 -7.23 -12.28 1.36
CA TYR A 63 -6.20 -12.56 0.36
C TYR A 63 -4.82 -12.12 0.91
N THR A 64 -3.89 -11.67 0.04
CA THR A 64 -2.57 -11.18 0.47
C THR A 64 -2.55 -9.67 0.72
N ASP A 65 -2.77 -8.84 -0.30
CA ASP A 65 -2.85 -7.38 -0.23
C ASP A 65 -3.48 -6.85 -1.53
N LEU A 66 -3.62 -5.53 -1.69
CA LEU A 66 -3.96 -4.93 -2.99
C LEU A 66 -2.89 -5.29 -4.05
N ALA A 67 -3.32 -5.36 -5.32
CA ALA A 67 -2.46 -5.75 -6.42
C ALA A 67 -1.22 -4.86 -6.55
N VAL A 68 -0.06 -5.52 -6.61
CA VAL A 68 1.22 -4.91 -6.97
C VAL A 68 1.50 -5.31 -8.43
N ILE A 69 1.81 -4.31 -9.25
CA ILE A 69 2.04 -4.45 -10.69
C ILE A 69 3.40 -3.81 -10.97
N GLU A 70 4.43 -4.64 -11.18
CA GLU A 70 5.81 -4.23 -11.39
C GLU A 70 6.32 -4.55 -12.81
N LYS A 71 5.60 -5.39 -13.57
CA LYS A 71 5.99 -5.83 -14.92
C LYS A 71 4.84 -5.79 -15.92
N ASP A 72 5.16 -5.69 -17.21
CA ASP A 72 4.16 -5.68 -18.30
C ASP A 72 3.25 -6.92 -18.31
N LYS A 73 3.80 -8.10 -18.00
CA LYS A 73 3.00 -9.34 -17.91
C LYS A 73 1.91 -9.21 -16.85
N GLU A 74 2.25 -8.65 -15.69
CA GLU A 74 1.32 -8.42 -14.57
C GLU A 74 0.26 -7.38 -14.94
N ASN A 75 0.66 -6.31 -15.62
CA ASN A 75 -0.27 -5.28 -16.09
C ASN A 75 -1.30 -5.85 -17.09
N ARG A 76 -0.85 -6.72 -18.02
CA ARG A 76 -1.76 -7.44 -18.94
C ARG A 76 -2.69 -8.39 -18.19
N ASN A 77 -2.19 -9.09 -17.18
CA ASN A 77 -3.00 -9.99 -16.36
C ASN A 77 -4.05 -9.24 -15.54
N VAL A 78 -3.74 -8.06 -15.00
CA VAL A 78 -4.74 -7.22 -14.32
C VAL A 78 -5.76 -6.67 -15.33
N THR A 79 -5.30 -6.20 -16.49
CA THR A 79 -6.19 -5.67 -17.55
C THR A 79 -7.19 -6.71 -18.05
N SER A 80 -6.83 -7.99 -18.10
CA SER A 80 -7.75 -9.05 -18.55
C SER A 80 -8.87 -9.33 -17.54
N VAL A 81 -8.70 -8.99 -16.25
CA VAL A 81 -9.70 -9.26 -15.21
C VAL A 81 -10.58 -8.07 -14.85
N ILE A 82 -10.17 -6.81 -15.10
CA ILE A 82 -10.93 -5.62 -14.65
C ILE A 82 -12.29 -5.44 -15.34
N ARG A 83 -12.54 -6.08 -16.49
CA ARG A 83 -13.85 -6.07 -17.18
C ARG A 83 -14.45 -4.67 -17.40
N GLY A 84 -13.61 -3.68 -17.69
CA GLY A 84 -14.03 -2.29 -17.90
C GLY A 84 -14.24 -1.47 -16.63
N HIS A 85 -13.98 -2.04 -15.44
CA HIS A 85 -14.03 -1.32 -14.17
C HIS A 85 -12.75 -0.51 -13.92
N THR A 86 -12.88 0.57 -13.15
CA THR A 86 -11.74 1.25 -12.51
C THR A 86 -11.47 0.60 -11.16
N VAL A 87 -10.24 0.18 -10.88
CA VAL A 87 -9.88 -0.61 -9.69
C VAL A 87 -8.75 0.05 -8.88
N TRP A 88 -8.73 -0.16 -7.55
CA TRP A 88 -7.60 0.24 -6.70
C TRP A 88 -6.41 -0.72 -6.84
N ILE A 89 -5.19 -0.18 -6.81
CA ILE A 89 -3.92 -0.93 -6.74
C ILE A 89 -3.09 -0.47 -5.53
N GLY A 90 -2.07 -1.24 -5.14
CA GLY A 90 -1.31 -1.07 -3.89
C GLY A 90 -0.38 0.15 -3.76
N LEU A 91 -0.52 1.20 -4.58
CA LEU A 91 0.36 2.39 -4.59
C LEU A 91 -0.16 3.53 -3.69
N TYR A 92 0.69 4.19 -2.88
CA TYR A 92 0.32 5.33 -1.98
C TYR A 92 1.43 6.40 -1.77
N ARG A 93 1.11 7.61 -1.26
CA ARG A 93 2.05 8.74 -0.91
C ARG A 93 1.92 9.20 0.57
N GLU A 94 3.00 9.76 1.16
CA GLU A 94 3.22 10.19 2.57
C GLU A 94 2.16 11.11 3.24
N PRO A 95 1.98 11.08 4.59
CA PRO A 95 0.80 11.64 5.28
C PRO A 95 0.98 13.05 5.88
N TRP A 96 0.07 13.95 5.51
CA TRP A 96 -0.18 15.21 6.22
C TRP A 96 -1.08 14.96 7.45
N MET A 97 -0.73 15.48 8.63
CA MET A 97 -1.48 15.27 9.89
C MET A 97 -1.99 16.59 10.48
N TRP A 98 -3.08 16.52 11.24
CA TRP A 98 -3.58 17.64 12.03
C TRP A 98 -2.74 17.84 13.31
N SER A 99 -2.86 19.02 13.94
CA SER A 99 -2.08 19.36 15.15
C SER A 99 -2.42 18.50 16.37
N ASP A 100 -3.56 17.81 16.36
CA ASP A 100 -3.97 16.84 17.39
C ASP A 100 -3.36 15.44 17.16
N GLY A 101 -2.58 15.26 16.10
CA GLY A 101 -1.93 14.00 15.72
C GLY A 101 -2.82 13.08 14.88
N SER A 102 -4.06 13.46 14.58
CA SER A 102 -4.92 12.68 13.69
C SER A 102 -4.46 12.80 12.23
N ASN A 103 -4.57 11.70 11.46
CA ASN A 103 -4.27 11.76 10.05
C ASN A 103 -5.33 12.59 9.35
N SER A 104 -4.90 13.55 8.54
CA SER A 104 -5.85 14.33 7.79
C SER A 104 -6.20 13.53 6.52
N SER A 105 -7.48 13.41 6.15
CA SER A 105 -7.89 12.74 4.90
C SER A 105 -8.48 13.72 3.88
N PHE A 106 -9.13 14.77 4.38
CA PHE A 106 -9.63 15.89 3.60
C PHE A 106 -8.54 16.94 3.38
N ARG A 107 -8.35 17.40 2.14
CA ARG A 107 -7.46 18.50 1.79
C ARG A 107 -8.13 19.40 0.79
N TYR A 108 -7.90 20.69 0.95
CA TYR A 108 -8.32 21.67 -0.03
C TYR A 108 -7.10 22.42 -0.59
N TRP A 109 -6.06 21.67 -0.96
CA TRP A 109 -4.81 22.20 -1.51
C TRP A 109 -5.07 23.04 -2.77
N ARG A 110 -4.33 24.14 -2.89
CA ARG A 110 -4.21 24.89 -4.13
C ARG A 110 -3.65 23.98 -5.23
N SER A 111 -4.02 24.24 -6.48
CA SER A 111 -3.46 23.50 -7.61
C SER A 111 -1.92 23.55 -7.60
N ARG A 112 -1.29 22.37 -7.76
CA ARG A 112 0.17 22.18 -7.72
C ARG A 112 0.80 22.44 -6.35
N THR A 113 0.05 22.26 -5.27
CA THR A 113 0.54 22.27 -3.89
C THR A 113 -0.01 21.03 -3.16
N PRO A 114 0.62 20.59 -2.05
CA PRO A 114 1.84 21.13 -1.47
C PRO A 114 3.06 20.84 -2.37
N ASN A 115 3.97 21.80 -2.49
CA ASN A 115 5.09 21.73 -3.43
C ASN A 115 6.47 21.97 -2.82
N ASN A 116 6.52 22.35 -1.55
CA ASN A 116 7.73 22.58 -0.77
C ASN A 116 8.74 23.47 -1.53
N ARG A 117 8.27 24.60 -2.06
CA ARG A 117 9.06 25.60 -2.80
C ARG A 117 10.18 26.18 -1.95
N SER A 118 9.92 26.40 -0.66
CA SER A 118 10.93 26.72 0.33
C SER A 118 11.21 25.46 1.18
N PRO A 119 12.48 25.15 1.50
CA PRO A 119 12.85 23.89 2.16
C PRO A 119 12.26 23.69 3.57
N ASN A 120 11.44 24.60 4.06
CA ASN A 120 10.80 24.58 5.39
C ASN A 120 9.27 24.79 5.31
N GLU A 121 8.64 24.53 4.16
CA GLU A 121 7.18 24.60 3.97
C GLU A 121 6.49 23.33 4.47
N HIS A 122 6.48 23.16 5.80
CA HIS A 122 5.94 21.97 6.46
C HIS A 122 4.64 22.24 7.23
N CYS A 123 4.15 23.48 7.20
CA CYS A 123 2.92 23.88 7.86
C CYS A 123 1.84 24.19 6.82
N GLY A 124 0.62 23.68 7.01
CA GLY A 124 -0.52 24.04 6.17
C GLY A 124 -1.12 25.38 6.60
N ALA A 125 -1.42 26.24 5.63
CA ALA A 125 -2.14 27.51 5.85
C ALA A 125 -3.33 27.62 4.88
N GLU A 126 -4.46 28.14 5.35
CA GLU A 126 -5.60 28.51 4.51
C GLU A 126 -5.43 29.95 4.01
N TYR A 127 -5.46 30.11 2.69
CA TYR A 127 -5.32 31.41 2.03
C TYR A 127 -6.69 32.06 1.81
N ALA A 128 -6.69 33.36 1.46
CA ALA A 128 -7.92 34.15 1.30
C ALA A 128 -8.85 33.66 0.19
N ASP A 129 -8.37 32.86 -0.77
CA ASP A 129 -9.17 32.18 -1.78
C ASP A 129 -9.71 30.82 -1.32
N HIS A 130 -9.63 30.57 -0.01
CA HIS A 130 -10.04 29.35 0.69
C HIS A 130 -9.25 28.10 0.33
N PHE A 131 -8.20 28.19 -0.49
CA PHE A 131 -7.31 27.06 -0.77
C PHE A 131 -6.16 26.98 0.24
N TRP A 132 -5.69 25.76 0.48
CA TRP A 132 -4.59 25.50 1.38
C TRP A 132 -3.27 25.52 0.64
N ASP A 133 -2.22 26.00 1.31
CA ASP A 133 -0.86 25.93 0.79
C ASP A 133 0.09 25.48 1.89
N ASP A 134 1.19 24.84 1.51
CA ASP A 134 2.30 24.63 2.42
C ASP A 134 3.09 25.94 2.55
N SER A 135 3.32 26.36 3.79
CA SER A 135 3.90 27.67 4.11
C SER A 135 5.01 27.53 5.16
N PRO A 136 6.01 28.43 5.17
CA PRO A 136 7.07 28.39 6.16
C PRO A 136 6.51 28.63 7.57
N CYS A 137 6.79 27.71 8.49
CA CYS A 137 6.22 27.73 9.84
C CYS A 137 6.60 28.97 10.68
N HIS A 138 7.61 29.74 10.28
CA HIS A 138 8.06 30.95 10.99
C HIS A 138 7.30 32.22 10.58
N TRP A 139 6.45 32.16 9.55
CA TRP A 139 5.62 33.30 9.17
C TRP A 139 4.52 33.55 10.20
N LYS A 140 4.16 34.83 10.38
CA LYS A 140 3.15 35.25 11.36
C LYS A 140 1.81 35.44 10.65
N TYR A 141 0.88 34.53 10.91
CA TYR A 141 -0.50 34.61 10.42
C TYR A 141 -1.50 34.76 11.58
N PRO A 142 -2.67 35.38 11.36
CA PRO A 142 -3.83 35.18 12.23
C PRO A 142 -4.19 33.69 12.32
N LEU A 143 -4.81 33.26 13.42
CA LEU A 143 -5.12 31.86 13.71
C LEU A 143 -6.61 31.65 14.01
N ILE A 144 -7.07 30.40 13.82
CA ILE A 144 -8.40 29.93 14.18
C ILE A 144 -8.21 28.75 15.16
N CYS A 145 -8.83 28.84 16.34
CA CYS A 145 -8.81 27.76 17.34
C CYS A 145 -10.06 26.89 17.24
N GLN A 146 -9.94 25.60 17.58
CA GLN A 146 -11.06 24.67 17.69
C GLN A 146 -11.44 24.48 19.18
N GLY A 147 -12.72 24.66 19.52
CA GLY A 147 -13.29 24.29 20.82
C GLY A 147 -13.94 25.43 21.62
N GLY A 148 -14.94 25.05 22.44
CA GLY A 148 -15.59 25.88 23.46
C GLY A 148 -17.05 25.48 23.75
N GLU A 149 -17.33 24.98 24.97
CA GLU A 149 -18.39 25.58 25.79
C GLU A 149 -17.69 26.20 27.00
N ALA A 150 -17.78 27.51 27.13
CA ALA A 150 -17.58 28.14 28.42
C ALA A 150 -18.75 27.71 29.29
N ASN A 151 -18.53 26.89 30.33
CA ASN A 151 -19.09 27.13 31.66
C ASN A 151 -18.36 26.29 32.72
N LEU A 152 -17.51 26.95 33.50
CA LEU A 152 -17.82 27.52 34.82
C LEU A 152 -17.78 26.49 35.96
N ASN A 153 -16.71 25.69 36.06
CA ASN A 153 -16.23 25.15 37.35
C ASN A 153 -14.85 24.46 37.30
N SER A 154 -14.00 24.75 36.32
CA SER A 154 -12.63 24.22 36.34
C SER A 154 -11.66 25.33 36.72
N PRO A 155 -10.93 25.24 37.86
CA PRO A 155 -9.70 25.97 38.01
C PRO A 155 -8.67 25.30 37.11
N ARG A 156 -8.76 25.53 35.79
CA ARG A 156 -7.64 25.29 34.90
C ARG A 156 -6.75 26.52 35.01
N GLN A 157 -5.93 26.52 36.06
CA GLN A 157 -4.64 27.17 36.03
C GLN A 157 -3.93 26.67 34.78
N PHE A 158 -3.86 27.52 33.77
CA PHE A 158 -2.71 27.49 32.89
C PHE A 158 -1.50 27.60 33.80
N SER A 159 -0.67 26.56 33.83
CA SER A 159 0.58 26.57 34.56
C SER A 159 1.39 27.76 34.06
N THR A 160 1.46 28.82 34.86
CA THR A 160 2.50 29.82 34.72
C THR A 160 3.78 29.23 35.28
N CYS A 161 4.90 29.54 34.63
CA CYS A 161 6.15 29.68 35.35
C CYS A 161 5.97 30.63 36.54
#